data_AF-A0A377YUH4-F1
#
_entry.id   AF-A0A377YUH4-F1
#
_cell.length_a   1.000
_cell.length_b   1.000
_cell.length_c   1.000
_cell.angle_alpha   90.00
_cell.angle_beta   90.00
_cell.angle_gamma   90.00
#
_symmetry.space_group_name_H-M   'P 1'
#
loop_
_entity.id
_entity.type
_entity.pdbx_description
1 polymer ?
#
loop_
_entity_poly.entity_id
_entity_poly.type
_entity_poly.pdbx_seq_one_letter_code
_entity_poly.pdbx_strand_id
1 'polypeptide(L)'
;MLRIHCMQHWYNLSDGAMEDALYEIASMRLFARLSLDSALPDRTTIMNFRHLLEQHQLARQLFKTINRWLAEAGRHDDSRHLGRCHHH
;
A
#
# COMPACT_ATOMS: atom_id res chain seq x y z
N MET A 1 -9.46 -3.61 5.01
CA MET A 1 -8.32 -3.29 5.88
C MET A 1 -6.95 -3.41 5.20
N LEU A 2 -6.59 -4.53 4.54
CA LEU A 2 -5.27 -4.66 3.87
C LEU A 2 -4.94 -3.53 2.87
N ARG A 3 -5.91 -3.09 2.05
CA ARG A 3 -5.72 -1.98 1.11
C ARG A 3 -5.43 -0.64 1.82
N ILE A 4 -6.06 -0.42 2.96
CA ILE A 4 -5.84 0.76 3.82
C ILE A 4 -4.41 0.72 4.36
N HIS A 5 -3.98 -0.45 4.82
CA HIS A 5 -2.60 -0.64 5.30
C HIS A 5 -1.55 -0.43 4.20
N CYS A 6 -1.82 -0.88 2.97
CA CYS A 6 -0.95 -0.57 1.83
C CYS A 6 -0.89 0.93 1.54
N MET A 7 -2.03 1.63 1.56
CA MET A 7 -2.07 3.09 1.38
C MET A 7 -1.30 3.83 2.48
N GLN A 8 -1.42 3.40 3.74
CA GLN A 8 -0.61 3.95 4.84
C GLN A 8 0.89 3.83 4.55
N HIS A 9 1.32 2.68 4.01
CA HIS A 9 2.73 2.48 3.69
C HIS A 9 3.18 3.28 2.46
N TRP A 10 2.38 3.31 1.39
CA TRP A 10 2.74 4.00 0.14
C TRP A 10 2.77 5.51 0.28
N TYR A 11 1.82 6.08 1.01
CA TYR A 11 1.72 7.52 1.25
C TYR A 11 2.39 7.95 2.56
N ASN A 12 3.02 7.03 3.28
CA ASN A 12 3.65 7.26 4.58
C ASN A 12 2.72 7.98 5.59
N LEU A 13 1.45 7.55 5.63
CA LEU A 13 0.42 8.13 6.49
C LEU A 13 0.38 7.46 7.86
N SER A 14 0.25 8.26 8.91
CA SER A 14 -0.10 7.78 10.25
C SER A 14 -1.54 7.25 10.30
N ASP A 15 -1.94 6.56 11.37
CA ASP A 15 -3.32 6.04 11.46
C ASP A 15 -4.37 7.13 11.51
N GLY A 16 -4.09 8.25 12.18
CA GLY A 16 -4.97 9.41 12.19
C GLY A 16 -5.05 10.05 10.82
N ALA A 17 -3.90 10.26 10.16
CA ALA A 17 -3.88 10.82 8.81
C ALA A 17 -4.59 9.91 7.78
N MET A 18 -4.57 8.59 7.98
CA MET A 18 -5.29 7.65 7.13
C MET A 18 -6.80 7.69 7.36
N GLU A 19 -7.24 7.82 8.62
CA GLU A 19 -8.65 8.06 8.95
C GLU A 19 -9.13 9.34 8.26
N ASP A 20 -8.44 10.45 8.48
CA ASP A 20 -8.77 11.74 7.87
C ASP A 20 -8.82 11.63 6.34
N ALA A 21 -7.86 10.93 5.72
CA ALA A 21 -7.84 10.74 4.28
C ALA A 21 -9.01 9.88 3.76
N LEU A 22 -9.51 8.91 4.54
CA LEU A 22 -10.71 8.15 4.18
C LEU A 22 -11.98 9.00 4.29
N TYR A 23 -12.02 9.95 5.23
CA TYR A 23 -13.12 10.90 5.39
C TYR A 23 -13.13 11.99 4.31
N GLU A 24 -11.98 12.54 3.97
CA GLU A 24 -11.87 13.70 3.06
C GLU A 24 -11.73 13.29 1.59
N ILE A 25 -11.07 12.17 1.29
CA ILE A 25 -10.69 11.81 -0.09
C ILE A 25 -11.53 10.63 -0.58
N ALA A 26 -12.54 10.94 -1.40
CA ALA A 26 -13.44 9.94 -1.98
C ALA A 26 -12.72 8.84 -2.78
N SER A 27 -11.64 9.18 -3.49
CA SER A 27 -10.85 8.20 -4.25
C SER A 27 -10.13 7.18 -3.36
N MET A 28 -9.66 7.58 -2.17
CA MET A 28 -9.08 6.64 -1.20
C MET A 28 -10.12 5.68 -0.64
N ARG A 29 -11.34 6.17 -0.42
CA ARG A 29 -12.48 5.35 0.00
C ARG A 29 -12.87 4.32 -1.06
N LEU A 30 -12.97 4.75 -2.32
CA LEU A 30 -13.24 3.88 -3.46
C LEU A 30 -12.14 2.83 -3.64
N PHE A 31 -10.87 3.23 -3.51
CA PHE A 31 -9.75 2.29 -3.58
C PHE A 31 -9.80 1.24 -2.46
N ALA A 32 -10.11 1.68 -1.24
CA ALA A 32 -10.31 0.80 -0.09
C ALA A 32 -11.52 -0.14 -0.23
N ARG A 33 -12.37 0.05 -1.26
CA ARG A 33 -13.65 -0.65 -1.45
C ARG A 33 -14.58 -0.49 -0.24
N LEU A 34 -14.55 0.68 0.38
CA LEU A 34 -15.53 1.05 1.38
C LEU A 34 -16.75 1.61 0.65
N SER A 35 -17.90 0.98 0.85
CA SER A 35 -19.18 1.49 0.35
C SER A 35 -19.54 2.79 1.06
N LEU A 36 -20.26 3.69 0.39
CA LEU A 36 -20.76 4.93 0.99
C LEU A 36 -21.64 4.66 2.24
N ASP A 37 -22.33 3.52 2.27
CA ASP A 37 -23.19 3.11 3.38
C ASP A 37 -22.47 2.31 4.48
N SER A 38 -21.16 2.04 4.31
CA SER A 38 -20.38 1.27 5.29
C SER A 38 -19.64 2.18 6.24
N ALA A 39 -19.58 1.78 7.52
CA ALA A 39 -18.83 2.50 8.54
C ALA A 39 -17.36 2.61 8.13
N LEU A 40 -16.84 3.84 8.13
CA LEU A 40 -15.42 4.09 7.90
C LEU A 40 -14.62 3.61 9.12
N PRO A 41 -13.50 2.92 8.91
CA PRO A 41 -12.64 2.53 10.01
C PRO A 41 -12.01 3.78 10.63
N ASP A 42 -12.23 3.96 11.92
CA ASP A 42 -11.61 5.02 12.71
C ASP A 42 -10.13 4.74 12.96
N ARG A 43 -9.40 5.72 13.51
CA ARG A 43 -7.98 5.57 13.88
C ARG A 43 -7.74 4.34 14.75
N THR A 44 -8.64 4.01 15.67
CA THR A 44 -8.46 2.87 16.56
C THR A 44 -8.58 1.54 15.82
N THR A 45 -9.51 1.41 14.87
CA THR A 45 -9.67 0.25 14.01
C THR A 45 -8.46 0.04 13.12
N ILE A 46 -7.92 1.11 12.54
CA ILE A 46 -6.69 1.07 11.73
C ILE A 46 -5.48 0.65 12.59
N MET A 47 -5.34 1.23 13.79
CA MET A 47 -4.29 0.90 14.74
C MET A 47 -4.34 -0.58 15.18
N ASN A 48 -5.52 -1.07 15.54
CA ASN A 48 -5.73 -2.45 15.97
C ASN A 48 -5.39 -3.45 14.86
N PHE A 49 -5.76 -3.14 13.62
CA PHE A 49 -5.42 -3.96 12.47
C PHE A 49 -3.91 -4.03 12.24
N ARG A 50 -3.19 -2.90 12.36
CA ARG A 50 -1.73 -2.87 12.27
C ARG A 50 -1.08 -3.70 13.38
N HIS A 51 -1.54 -3.55 14.62
CA HIS A 51 -1.03 -4.37 15.74
C HIS A 51 -1.25 -5.86 15.50
N LEU A 52 -2.42 -6.25 14.99
CA LEU A 52 -2.72 -7.63 14.64
C LEU A 52 -1.75 -8.16 13.58
N LEU A 53 -1.46 -7.38 12.53
CA LEU A 53 -0.48 -7.77 11.52
C LEU A 53 0.96 -7.86 12.04
N GLU A 54 1.33 -6.98 12.99
CA GLU A 54 2.64 -7.00 13.65
C GLU A 54 2.79 -8.21 14.57
N GLN A 55 1.77 -8.54 15.35
CA GLN A 55 1.72 -9.71 16.23
C GLN A 55 1.93 -11.01 15.46
N HIS A 56 1.31 -11.14 14.28
CA HIS A 56 1.47 -12.31 13.42
C HIS A 56 2.72 -12.26 12.53
N GLN A 57 3.54 -11.21 12.61
CA GLN A 57 4.71 -10.97 11.74
C GLN A 57 4.37 -10.97 10.23
N LEU A 58 3.08 -10.88 9.89
CA LEU A 58 2.56 -10.96 8.53
C LEU A 58 2.81 -9.66 7.77
N ALA A 59 2.72 -8.50 8.45
CA ALA A 59 3.04 -7.21 7.82
C ALA A 59 4.45 -7.24 7.23
N ARG A 60 5.44 -7.66 8.03
CA ARG A 60 6.85 -7.66 7.62
C ARG A 60 7.09 -8.61 6.45
N GLN A 61 6.51 -9.81 6.47
CA GLN A 61 6.66 -10.78 5.39
C GLN A 61 5.98 -10.29 4.11
N LEU A 62 4.76 -9.77 4.21
CA LEU A 62 4.00 -9.27 3.08
C LEU A 62 4.72 -8.09 2.40
N PHE A 63 5.16 -7.10 3.17
CA PHE A 63 5.90 -5.96 2.61
C PHE A 63 7.25 -6.39 2.02
N LYS A 64 7.97 -7.34 2.63
CA LYS A 64 9.20 -7.89 2.04
C LYS A 64 8.93 -8.53 0.68
N THR A 65 7.84 -9.28 0.56
CA THR A 65 7.46 -9.95 -0.69
C THR A 65 7.03 -8.93 -1.74
N ILE A 66 6.22 -7.93 -1.37
CA ILE A 66 5.80 -6.85 -2.27
C ILE A 66 7.01 -6.06 -2.76
N ASN A 67 7.91 -5.64 -1.86
CA ASN A 67 9.10 -4.89 -2.22
C ASN A 67 10.07 -5.71 -3.09
N ARG A 68 10.18 -7.02 -2.84
CA ARG A 68 10.96 -7.92 -3.70
C ARG A 68 10.37 -8.00 -5.11
N TRP A 69 9.05 -8.21 -5.20
CA TRP A 69 8.35 -8.27 -6.47
C TRP A 69 8.45 -6.94 -7.24
N LEU A 70 8.29 -5.80 -6.56
CA LEU A 70 8.48 -4.47 -7.15
C LEU A 70 9.92 -4.25 -7.64
N ALA A 71 10.93 -4.70 -6.88
CA ALA A 71 12.33 -4.62 -7.30
C ALA A 71 12.64 -5.52 -8.50
N GLU A 72 12.02 -6.70 -8.57
CA GLU A 72 12.12 -7.61 -9.72
C GLU A 72 11.42 -7.04 -10.96
N ALA A 73 10.22 -6.48 -10.80
CA ALA A 73 9.46 -5.84 -11.87
C ALA A 73 10.17 -4.58 -12.40
N GLY A 74 10.76 -3.76 -11.51
CA GLY A 74 11.56 -2.59 -11.88
C GLY A 74 12.83 -2.93 -12.67
N ARG A 75 13.49 -4.06 -12.37
CA ARG A 75 14.63 -4.57 -13.16
C ARG A 75 14.23 -5.01 -14.58
N HIS A 76 12.98 -5.41 -14.77
CA HIS A 76 12.48 -5.85 -16.07
C HIS A 76 12.12 -4.69 -17.01
N ASP A 77 12.00 -3.48 -16.48
CA ASP A 77 11.74 -2.26 -17.26
C ASP A 77 13.04 -1.59 -17.77
N ASP A 78 14.12 -1.65 -16.98
CA ASP A 78 15.44 -1.10 -17.37
C ASP A 78 16.14 -1.93 -18.48
N SER A 79 15.77 -3.21 -18.62
CA SER A 79 16.36 -4.12 -19.61
C SER A 79 15.90 -3.85 -21.06
N ARG A 80 14.98 -2.90 -21.29
CA ARG A 80 14.50 -2.54 -22.64
C ARG A 80 15.19 -1.31 -23.25
N HIS A 81 16.20 -0.72 -22.60
CA HIS A 81 16.92 0.44 -23.15
C HIS A 81 18.42 0.27 -23.40
N LEU A 82 19.03 -0.88 -23.08
CA LEU A 82 20.46 -1.14 -23.31
C LEU A 82 20.74 -2.17 -24.42
N GLY A 83 20.03 -2.05 -25.54
CA GLY A 83 20.15 -3.01 -26.65
C GLY A 83 20.05 -2.40 -28.04
N ARG A 84 20.69 -1.26 -28.32
CA ARG A 84 20.87 -0.78 -29.71
C ARG A 84 21.91 0.34 -29.90
N CYS A 85 23.16 0.11 -29.51
CA CYS A 85 24.29 0.93 -29.98
C CYS A 85 25.48 0.02 -30.35
N HIS A 86 25.34 -0.78 -31.39
CA HIS A 86 26.48 -1.36 -32.11
C HIS A 86 26.10 -1.55 -33.58
N HIS A 87 26.36 -0.51 -34.39
CA HIS A 87 26.71 -0.55 -35.82
C HIS A 87 26.62 0.87 -36.38
N HIS A 88 27.73 1.58 -36.50
CA HIS A 88 28.51 1.75 -37.74
C HIS A 88 29.75 2.59 -37.43
#